data_AF-A0A0B6XTP5-F1
#
_entry.id   AF-A0A0B6XTP5-F1
#
_cell.length_a   1.000
_cell.length_b   1.000
_cell.length_c   1.000
_cell.angle_alpha   90.00
_cell.angle_beta   90.00
_cell.angle_gamma   90.00
#
_symmetry.space_group_name_H-M   'P 1'
#
loop_
_entity.id
_entity.type
_entity.pdbx_description
1 polymer ?
#
loop_
_entity_poly.entity_id
_entity_poly.type
_entity_poly.pdbx_seq_one_letter_code
_entity_poly.pdbx_strand_id
1 'polypeptide(L)' 'AREGGGGKRKGKSKKWKQILSFPHISQCADVKNKINQDFNYIFDQQPLGRRLFIEFCNTVELYRRSIGFLNTV' A
#
# COMPACT_ATOMS: atom_id res chain seq x y z
N ALA A 1 0.19 2.17 12.97
CA ALA A 1 0.86 2.72 14.16
C ALA A 1 0.20 2.19 15.44
N ARG A 2 0.12 0.86 15.61
CA ARG A 2 -0.63 0.22 16.71
C ARG A 2 0.23 -0.47 17.78
N GLU A 3 1.53 -0.64 17.57
CA GLU A 3 2.40 -1.13 18.63
C GLU A 3 3.00 0.00 19.46
N GLY A 4 2.74 -0.08 20.76
CA GLY A 4 3.37 0.69 21.82
C GLY A 4 4.51 -0.11 22.43
N GLY A 5 5.73 0.17 21.99
CA GLY A 5 6.96 -0.23 22.66
C GLY A 5 7.84 1.01 22.78
N GLY A 6 8.19 1.41 24.00
CA GLY A 6 8.74 2.72 24.38
C GLY A 6 10.11 3.12 23.81
N GLY A 7 10.63 2.39 22.81
CA GLY A 7 11.84 2.76 22.08
C GLY A 7 11.55 3.50 20.78
N LYS A 8 12.39 4.46 20.39
CA LYS A 8 12.28 5.23 19.11
C LYS A 8 12.09 4.34 17.87
N ARG A 9 12.55 3.08 17.92
CA ARG A 9 12.47 2.13 16.80
C ARG A 9 11.33 1.11 16.90
N LYS A 10 10.58 1.06 18.01
CA LYS A 10 9.48 0.09 18.22
C LYS A 10 9.87 -1.34 17.81
N GLY A 11 11.00 -1.84 18.33
CA GLY A 11 11.51 -3.19 18.01
C GLY A 11 12.20 -3.38 16.65
N LYS A 12 12.22 -2.37 15.76
CA LYS A 12 12.82 -2.53 14.42
C LYS A 12 14.35 -2.60 14.45
N SER A 13 14.89 -3.51 13.62
CA SER A 13 16.34 -3.64 13.36
C SER A 13 16.97 -2.32 12.92
N LYS A 14 18.25 -2.07 13.28
CA LYS A 14 19.05 -0.94 12.77
C LYS A 14 19.08 -0.87 11.23
N LYS A 15 19.01 -2.02 10.56
CA LYS A 15 19.09 -2.16 9.10
C LYS A 15 17.72 -2.35 8.43
N TRP A 16 16.61 -2.11 9.12
CA TRP A 16 15.26 -2.42 8.60
C TRP A 16 14.98 -1.82 7.21
N LYS A 17 15.50 -0.61 6.93
CA LYS A 17 15.37 0.03 5.61
C LYS A 17 16.09 -0.71 4.49
N GLN A 18 17.24 -1.31 4.78
CA GLN A 18 17.99 -2.11 3.81
C GLN A 18 17.28 -3.45 3.57
N ILE A 19 16.81 -4.09 4.65
CA ILE A 19 16.08 -5.36 4.60
C ILE A 19 14.77 -5.22 3.81
N LEU A 20 14.04 -4.12 4.02
CA LEU A 20 12.78 -3.82 3.34
C LEU A 20 12.98 -2.85 2.16
N SER A 21 14.16 -2.84 1.55
CA SER A 21 14.39 -2.03 0.36
C SER A 21 13.59 -2.61 -0.80
N PHE A 22 12.99 -1.74 -1.62
CA PHE A 22 12.27 -2.20 -2.79
C PHE A 22 13.23 -2.71 -3.86
N PRO A 23 12.86 -3.79 -4.56
CA PRO A 23 13.59 -4.20 -5.76
C PRO A 23 13.39 -3.16 -6.88
N HIS A 24 14.28 -3.18 -7.87
CA HIS A 24 14.09 -2.38 -9.08
C HIS A 24 12.85 -2.88 -9.87
N ILE A 25 12.14 -1.97 -10.56
CA ILE A 25 10.88 -2.28 -11.25
C ILE A 25 11.00 -3.42 -12.27
N SER A 26 12.19 -3.60 -12.89
CA SER A 26 12.45 -4.70 -13.82
C SER A 26 12.34 -6.09 -13.18
N GLN A 27 12.54 -6.19 -11.86
CA GLN A 27 12.43 -7.44 -11.11
C GLN A 27 10.97 -7.78 -10.74
N CYS A 28 10.04 -6.84 -10.94
CA CYS A 28 8.63 -7.02 -10.60
C CYS A 28 7.81 -7.64 -11.75
N ALA A 29 8.39 -7.84 -12.93
CA ALA A 29 7.67 -8.31 -14.11
C ALA A 29 6.99 -9.68 -13.89
N ASP A 30 7.70 -10.63 -13.28
CA ASP A 30 7.16 -11.96 -12.98
C ASP A 30 6.04 -11.90 -11.94
N VAL A 31 6.18 -11.03 -10.94
CA VAL A 31 5.14 -10.82 -9.91
C VAL A 31 3.89 -10.23 -10.54
N LYS A 32 4.03 -9.26 -11.44
CA LYS A 32 2.91 -8.65 -12.18
C LYS A 32 2.13 -9.66 -13.01
N ASN A 33 2.81 -10.67 -13.57
CA ASN A 33 2.16 -11.71 -14.39
C ASN A 33 1.46 -12.78 -13.54
N LYS A 34 1.88 -12.99 -12.29
CA LYS A 34 1.32 -14.01 -11.38
C LYS A 34 0.20 -13.48 -10.49
N ILE A 35 0.16 -12.18 -10.23
CA ILE A 35 -0.85 -11.58 -9.37
C ILE A 35 -2.21 -11.55 -10.10
N ASN A 36 -3.28 -11.87 -9.37
CA ASN A 36 -4.63 -11.69 -9.89
C ASN A 36 -4.91 -10.18 -10.07
N GLN A 37 -5.41 -9.79 -11.24
CA GLN A 37 -5.72 -8.41 -11.61
C GLN A 37 -7.15 -7.98 -11.28
N ASP A 38 -7.95 -8.86 -10.67
CA ASP A 38 -9.29 -8.55 -10.21
C ASP A 38 -9.31 -7.36 -9.24
N PHE A 39 -10.20 -6.41 -9.50
CA PHE A 39 -10.36 -5.19 -8.70
C PHE A 39 -10.55 -5.52 -7.22
N ASN A 40 -11.47 -6.43 -6.90
CA ASN A 40 -11.75 -6.83 -5.51
C ASN A 40 -10.53 -7.47 -4.83
N TYR A 41 -9.73 -8.23 -5.58
CA TYR A 41 -8.53 -8.87 -5.06
C TYR A 41 -7.42 -7.85 -4.75
N ILE A 42 -7.16 -6.90 -5.66
CA ILE A 42 -6.11 -5.90 -5.48
C ILE A 42 -6.52 -4.83 -4.46
N PHE A 43 -7.78 -4.37 -4.49
CA PHE A 43 -8.18 -3.18 -3.76
C PHE A 43 -8.93 -3.46 -2.46
N ASP A 44 -9.77 -4.49 -2.38
CA ASP A 44 -10.55 -4.74 -1.16
C ASP A 44 -9.87 -5.76 -0.24
N GLN A 45 -9.32 -6.83 -0.82
CA GLN A 45 -8.71 -7.92 -0.03
C GLN A 45 -7.27 -7.60 0.42
N GLN A 46 -6.57 -6.70 -0.29
CA GLN A 46 -5.20 -6.32 0.05
C GLN A 46 -5.16 -4.91 0.66
N PRO A 47 -4.87 -4.78 1.97
CA PRO A 47 -4.84 -3.48 2.64
C PRO A 47 -3.84 -2.48 2.03
N LEU A 48 -2.71 -2.98 1.50
CA LEU A 48 -1.72 -2.15 0.81
C LEU A 48 -2.24 -1.68 -0.55
N GLY A 49 -2.89 -2.55 -1.32
CA GLY A 49 -3.49 -2.18 -2.60
C GLY A 49 -4.61 -1.16 -2.43
N ARG A 50 -5.49 -1.32 -1.43
CA ARG A 50 -6.48 -0.30 -1.04
C ARG A 50 -5.85 1.05 -0.80
N ARG A 51 -4.77 1.08 -0.01
CA ARG A 51 -4.10 2.33 0.36
C ARG A 51 -3.47 3.01 -0.85
N LEU A 52 -2.74 2.27 -1.68
CA LEU A 52 -2.12 2.80 -2.89
C LEU A 52 -3.17 3.33 -3.88
N PHE A 53 -4.31 2.66 -3.97
CA PHE A 53 -5.42 3.12 -4.80
C PHE A 53 -6.03 4.42 -4.30
N ILE A 54 -6.25 4.56 -2.99
CA ILE A 54 -6.72 5.82 -2.42
C ILE A 54 -5.72 6.94 -2.68
N GLU A 55 -4.43 6.67 -2.53
CA GLU A 55 -3.36 7.61 -2.85
C GLU A 55 -3.42 8.05 -4.32
N PHE A 56 -3.63 7.10 -5.25
CA PHE A 56 -3.89 7.39 -6.66
C PHE A 56 -5.15 8.24 -6.86
N CYS A 57 -6.28 7.88 -6.25
CA CYS A 57 -7.53 8.64 -6.37
C CYS A 57 -7.39 10.08 -5.88
N ASN A 58 -6.52 10.33 -4.90
CA ASN A 58 -6.24 11.68 -4.42
C ASN A 58 -5.46 12.55 -5.42
N THR A 59 -4.89 11.97 -6.48
CA THR A 59 -4.17 12.73 -7.53
C THR A 59 -5.11 13.37 -8.56
N VAL A 60 -6.35 12.90 -8.65
CA VAL A 60 -7.36 13.39 -9.62
C VAL A 60 -8.61 13.83 -8.87
N GLU A 61 -9.01 15.09 -9.04
CA GLU A 61 -10.11 15.70 -8.28
C GLU A 61 -11.44 14.94 -8.39
N LEU A 62 -11.75 14.38 -9.56
CA LEU A 62 -12.95 13.57 -9.77
C LEU A 62 -12.96 12.33 -8.86
N TYR A 63 -11.86 11.58 -8.84
CA TYR A 63 -11.74 10.35 -8.05
C TYR A 63 -11.66 10.64 -6.55
N ARG A 64 -11.02 11.76 -6.17
CA ARG A 64 -10.94 12.24 -4.80
C ARG A 64 -12.32 12.45 -4.18
N ARG A 65 -13.27 13.01 -4.94
CA ARG A 65 -14.66 13.20 -4.48
C ARG A 65 -15.37 11.86 -4.28
N SER A 66 -15.26 10.96 -5.26
CA SER A 66 -15.88 9.63 -5.19
C SER A 66 -15.35 8.80 -4.01
N ILE A 67 -14.03 8.77 -3.82
CA ILE A 67 -13.42 8.02 -2.71
C ILE A 67 -13.67 8.71 -1.36
N GLY A 68 -13.78 10.03 -1.34
CA GLY A 68 -14.19 10.80 -0.16
C GLY A 68 -15.58 10.38 0.31
N PHE A 69 -16.55 10.32 -0.61
CA PHE A 69 -17.89 9.82 -0.30
C PHE A 69 -17.88 8.38 0.22
N LEU A 70 -17.16 7.47 -0.45
CA LEU A 70 -17.08 6.06 -0.04
C LEU A 70 -16.43 5.84 1.34
N ASN A 71 -15.57 6.74 1.80
CA ASN A 71 -14.97 6.64 3.15
C ASN A 71 -15.81 7.33 4.24
N THR A 72 -16.86 8.08 3.88
CA THR A 72 -17.79 8.70 4.85
C THR A 72 -18.96 7.79 5.24
N VAL A 73 -19.20 6.73 4.46
CA VAL A 73 -20.17 5.67 4.74
C VAL A 73 -19.50 4.59 5.60
#